data_AF-A0A0G0L8I2-F1
#
_entry.id   AF-A0A0G0L8I2-F1
#
_cell.length_a   1.000
_cell.length_b   1.000
_cell.length_c   1.000
_cell.angle_alpha   90.00
_cell.angle_beta   90.00
_cell.angle_gamma   90.00
#
_symmetry.space_group_name_H-M   'P 1'
#
loop_
_entity.id
_entity.type
_entity.pdbx_description
1 polymer ?
#
loop_
_entity_poly.entity_id
_entity_poly.type
_entity_poly.pdbx_seq_one_letter_code
_entity_poly.pdbx_strand_id
1 'polypeptide(L)'
;MPTVNLYFVQQKNSKELQFFVPKLKEFLAEKLTCGDVKLTTKEISVRFIQVSGGEMIGRVELEITAHSFSERVQKQDEICREVMAYIKENLPSVGDVKVWLKLCELGHSW
;
A
#
# COMPACT_ATOMS: atom_id res chain seq x y z
N MET A 1 -13.19 -3.20 0.90
CA MET A 1 -12.42 -1.99 0.52
C MET A 1 -10.99 -2.11 1.04
N PRO A 2 -9.95 -1.79 0.25
CA PRO A 2 -8.57 -1.87 0.72
C PRO A 2 -8.19 -0.77 1.72
N THR A 3 -7.36 -1.14 2.69
CA THR A 3 -6.72 -0.19 3.61
C THR A 3 -5.21 -0.34 3.54
N VAL A 4 -4.50 0.77 3.61
CA VAL A 4 -3.04 0.82 3.57
C VAL A 4 -2.54 1.53 4.81
N ASN A 5 -1.73 0.83 5.60
CA ASN A 5 -0.94 1.44 6.66
C ASN A 5 0.46 1.70 6.11
N LEU A 6 0.89 2.96 6.13
CA LEU A 6 2.20 3.40 5.68
C LEU A 6 3.00 3.85 6.89
N TYR A 7 4.02 3.06 7.23
CA TYR A 7 4.91 3.28 8.35
C TYR A 7 6.19 4.00 7.92
N PHE A 8 6.68 4.93 8.73
CA PHE A 8 7.92 5.66 8.49
C PHE A 8 8.52 6.21 9.79
N VAL A 9 9.85 6.36 9.83
CA VAL A 9 10.55 6.89 11.02
C VAL A 9 10.69 8.42 10.99
N GLN A 10 11.06 8.99 9.83
CA GLN A 10 11.44 10.40 9.72
C GLN A 10 10.28 11.30 9.27
N GLN A 11 10.08 12.42 9.96
CA GLN A 11 9.09 13.44 9.55
C GLN A 11 9.36 14.00 8.13
N LYS A 12 10.61 14.03 7.67
CA LYS A 12 10.91 14.47 6.30
C LYS A 12 10.18 13.61 5.26
N ASN A 13 10.12 12.29 5.48
CA ASN A 13 9.43 11.37 4.59
C ASN A 13 7.92 11.64 4.57
N SER A 14 7.33 12.12 5.68
CA SER A 14 5.88 12.30 5.78
C SER A 14 5.35 13.30 4.75
N LYS A 15 6.07 14.39 4.45
CA LYS A 15 5.65 15.38 3.45
C LYS A 15 5.70 14.81 2.03
N GLU A 16 6.84 14.21 1.66
CA GLU A 16 7.03 13.60 0.33
C GLU A 16 5.99 12.51 0.08
N LEU A 17 5.76 11.65 1.08
CA LEU A 17 4.75 10.60 1.00
C LEU A 17 3.32 11.16 0.96
N GLN A 18 3.00 12.23 1.69
CA GLN A 18 1.68 12.89 1.61
C GLN A 18 1.37 13.40 0.20
N PHE A 19 2.32 14.04 -0.47
CA PHE A 19 2.14 14.48 -1.86
C PHE A 19 2.02 13.31 -2.83
N PHE A 20 2.63 12.16 -2.51
CA PHE A 20 2.60 10.97 -3.34
C PHE A 20 1.33 10.13 -3.19
N VAL A 21 0.61 10.24 -2.07
CA VAL A 21 -0.57 9.40 -1.78
C VAL A 21 -1.63 9.38 -2.89
N PRO A 22 -2.00 10.49 -3.56
CA PRO A 22 -2.95 10.43 -4.67
C PRO A 22 -2.51 9.46 -5.77
N LYS A 23 -1.23 9.53 -6.18
CA LYS A 23 -0.64 8.63 -7.20
C LYS A 23 -0.59 7.19 -6.72
N LEU A 24 -0.19 6.97 -5.46
CA LEU A 24 -0.20 5.63 -4.87
C LEU A 24 -1.61 5.03 -4.85
N LYS A 25 -2.63 5.83 -4.53
CA LYS A 25 -4.02 5.37 -4.53
C LYS A 25 -4.52 5.01 -5.93
N GLU A 26 -4.15 5.77 -6.95
CA GLU A 26 -4.46 5.44 -8.36
C GLU A 26 -3.83 4.09 -8.74
N PHE A 27 -2.53 3.95 -8.47
CA PHE A 27 -1.80 2.72 -8.76
C PHE A 27 -2.38 1.51 -8.02
N LEU A 28 -2.69 1.65 -6.73
CA LEU A 28 -3.29 0.57 -5.94
C LEU A 28 -4.71 0.21 -6.41
N ALA A 29 -5.49 1.18 -6.87
CA ALA A 29 -6.82 0.91 -7.42
C ALA A 29 -6.74 0.03 -8.66
N GLU A 30 -5.78 0.29 -9.54
CA GLU A 30 -5.50 -0.54 -10.71
C GLU A 30 -5.03 -1.94 -10.29
N LYS A 31 -3.98 -2.03 -9.45
CA LYS A 31 -3.36 -3.31 -9.09
C LYS A 31 -4.21 -4.22 -8.21
N LEU A 32 -5.11 -3.64 -7.40
CA LEU A 32 -5.99 -4.40 -6.53
C LEU A 32 -7.35 -4.68 -7.17
N THR A 33 -7.68 -4.12 -8.34
CA THR A 33 -8.92 -4.46 -9.07
C THR A 33 -8.90 -5.94 -9.47
N CYS A 34 -10.05 -6.62 -9.39
CA CYS A 34 -10.18 -8.03 -9.74
C CYS A 34 -11.51 -8.27 -10.46
N GLY A 35 -11.48 -8.97 -11.60
CA GLY A 35 -12.68 -9.22 -12.42
C GLY A 35 -13.59 -8.00 -12.58
N ASP A 36 -14.84 -8.15 -12.14
CA ASP A 36 -15.86 -7.09 -12.19
C ASP A 36 -15.75 -6.06 -11.04
N VAL A 37 -14.96 -6.34 -10.01
CA VAL A 37 -14.76 -5.43 -8.86
C VAL A 37 -13.71 -4.40 -9.20
N LYS A 38 -14.15 -3.31 -9.84
CA LYS A 38 -13.33 -2.14 -10.15
C LYS A 38 -13.22 -1.24 -8.93
N LEU A 39 -12.01 -1.10 -8.42
CA LEU A 39 -11.73 -0.17 -7.33
C LEU A 39 -11.51 1.24 -7.86
N THR A 40 -12.01 2.22 -7.13
CA THR A 40 -11.70 3.62 -7.32
C THR A 40 -10.77 4.10 -6.21
N THR A 41 -10.08 5.22 -6.44
CA THR A 41 -9.23 5.85 -5.41
C THR A 41 -10.01 6.21 -4.14
N LYS A 42 -11.33 6.45 -4.22
CA LYS A 42 -12.16 6.77 -3.05
C LYS A 42 -12.33 5.58 -2.11
N GLU A 43 -12.16 4.37 -2.60
CA GLU A 43 -12.36 3.12 -1.85
C GLU A 43 -11.07 2.61 -1.20
N ILE A 44 -9.96 3.34 -1.36
CA ILE A 44 -8.67 3.03 -0.75
C ILE A 44 -8.38 4.05 0.34
N SER A 45 -8.28 3.56 1.57
CA SER A 45 -7.86 4.37 2.71
C SER A 45 -6.36 4.22 2.93
N VAL A 46 -5.64 5.34 3.07
CA VAL A 46 -4.20 5.34 3.40
C VAL A 46 -4.00 6.06 4.73
N ARG A 47 -3.30 5.41 5.66
CA ARG A 47 -2.97 5.95 6.98
C ARG A 47 -1.48 6.07 7.14
N PHE A 48 -1.05 7.19 7.70
CA PHE A 48 0.35 7.48 8.00
C PHE A 48 0.63 7.16 9.46
N ILE A 49 1.60 6.29 9.71
CA ILE A 49 1.97 5.86 11.05
C ILE A 49 3.45 6.17 11.25
N GLN A 50 3.74 7.22 12.02
CA GLN A 50 5.12 7.51 12.40
C GLN A 50 5.55 6.55 13.50
N VAL A 51 6.65 5.84 13.26
CA VAL A 51 7.23 4.89 14.23
C VAL A 51 8.34 5.61 14.99
N SER A 52 8.17 5.75 16.31
CA SER A 52 9.11 6.45 17.20
C SER A 52 9.99 5.50 18.03
N GLY A 53 9.82 4.18 17.90
CA GLY A 53 10.60 3.18 18.61
C GLY A 53 10.40 1.78 18.02
N GLY A 54 11.30 0.85 18.36
CA GLY A 54 11.39 -0.46 17.73
C GLY A 54 12.22 -0.44 16.44
N GLU A 55 12.47 -1.62 15.88
CA GLU A 55 13.16 -1.77 14.60
C GLU A 55 12.15 -1.88 13.47
N MET A 56 12.42 -1.15 12.38
CA MET A 56 11.74 -1.34 11.10
C MET A 56 12.70 -2.08 10.16
N ILE A 57 12.16 -2.96 9.35
CA ILE A 57 12.88 -3.69 8.29
C ILE A 57 13.25 -2.72 7.16
N GLY A 58 12.33 -1.83 6.79
CA GLY A 58 12.52 -0.77 5.80
C GLY A 58 12.52 0.62 6.41
N ARG A 59 12.98 1.63 5.65
CA ARG A 59 12.80 3.04 6.04
C ARG A 59 11.35 3.48 5.88
N VAL A 60 10.68 2.89 4.89
CA VAL A 60 9.25 3.01 4.66
C VAL A 60 8.70 1.60 4.52
N GLU A 61 7.55 1.37 5.14
CA GLU A 61 6.90 0.07 5.10
C GLU A 61 5.42 0.24 4.82
N LEU A 62 4.86 -0.66 4.01
CA LEU A 62 3.46 -0.64 3.63
C LEU A 62 2.82 -1.97 3.98
N GLU A 63 1.73 -1.90 4.73
CA GLU A 63 0.83 -3.01 4.93
C GLU A 63 -0.48 -2.71 4.21
N ILE A 64 -0.76 -3.48 3.17
CA ILE A 64 -1.98 -3.40 2.40
C ILE A 64 -2.89 -4.51 2.90
N THR A 65 -4.10 -4.18 3.34
CA THR A 65 -5.14 -5.15 3.67
C THR A 65 -6.25 -5.05 2.64
N ALA A 66 -6.63 -6.19 2.06
CA ALA A 66 -7.68 -6.25 1.05
C ALA A 66 -8.41 -7.60 1.08
N HIS A 67 -9.58 -7.68 0.43
CA HIS A 67 -10.33 -8.93 0.33
C HIS A 67 -9.57 -10.03 -0.44
N SER A 68 -9.76 -11.29 -0.07
CA SER A 68 -9.11 -12.46 -0.69
C SER A 68 -9.85 -12.95 -1.94
N PHE A 69 -9.95 -12.14 -2.99
CA PHE A 69 -10.39 -12.65 -4.30
C PHE A 69 -9.34 -13.62 -4.87
N SER A 70 -9.78 -14.73 -5.45
CA SER A 70 -8.91 -15.77 -6.01
C SER A 70 -7.85 -15.22 -6.97
N GLU A 71 -8.22 -14.26 -7.83
CA GLU A 71 -7.27 -13.58 -8.74
C GLU A 71 -6.19 -12.81 -7.97
N ARG A 72 -6.57 -12.10 -6.91
CA ARG A 72 -5.64 -11.33 -6.07
C ARG A 72 -4.69 -12.25 -5.30
N VAL A 73 -5.18 -13.40 -4.83
CA VAL A 73 -4.36 -14.41 -4.17
C VAL A 73 -3.28 -14.93 -5.11
N GLN A 74 -3.64 -15.24 -6.37
CA GLN A 74 -2.67 -15.70 -7.37
C GLN A 74 -1.59 -14.66 -7.70
N LYS A 75 -1.93 -13.37 -7.62
CA LYS A 75 -1.02 -12.25 -7.96
C LYS A 75 -0.37 -11.59 -6.74
N GLN A 76 -0.54 -12.11 -5.52
CA GLN A 76 -0.20 -11.38 -4.29
C GLN A 76 1.27 -10.93 -4.21
N ASP A 77 2.21 -11.77 -4.64
CA ASP A 77 3.64 -11.48 -4.61
C ASP A 77 4.05 -10.52 -5.73
N GLU A 78 3.37 -10.58 -6.87
CA GLU A 78 3.54 -9.65 -7.98
C GLU A 78 3.08 -8.25 -7.55
N ILE A 79 1.87 -8.14 -6.99
CA ILE A 79 1.32 -6.88 -6.46
C ILE A 79 2.29 -6.24 -5.47
N CYS A 80 2.82 -7.01 -4.51
CA CYS A 80 3.78 -6.48 -3.52
C CYS A 80 5.06 -5.94 -4.20
N ARG A 81 5.60 -6.68 -5.17
CA ARG A 81 6.82 -6.28 -5.89
C ARG A 81 6.59 -5.05 -6.75
N GLU A 82 5.48 -4.98 -7.46
CA GLU A 82 5.13 -3.84 -8.31
C GLU A 82 4.88 -2.57 -7.49
N VAL A 83 4.17 -2.66 -6.36
CA VAL A 83 3.97 -1.52 -5.45
C VAL A 83 5.31 -1.03 -4.89
N MET A 84 6.18 -1.94 -4.48
CA MET A 84 7.51 -1.59 -3.99
C MET A 84 8.33 -0.87 -5.08
N ALA A 85 8.34 -1.40 -6.31
CA ALA A 85 9.05 -0.80 -7.44
C ALA A 85 8.50 0.60 -7.75
N TYR A 86 7.17 0.73 -7.83
CA TYR A 86 6.50 1.99 -8.11
C TYR A 86 6.85 3.10 -7.11
N ILE A 87 6.90 2.77 -5.82
CA ILE A 87 7.30 3.73 -4.77
C ILE A 87 8.76 4.11 -4.94
N LYS A 88 9.66 3.13 -5.15
CA LYS A 88 11.11 3.39 -5.30
C LYS A 88 11.43 4.24 -6.52
N GLU A 89 10.72 4.04 -7.62
CA GLU A 89 10.87 4.81 -8.86
C GLU A 89 10.40 6.27 -8.70
N ASN A 90 9.29 6.48 -8.01
CA ASN A 90 8.72 7.83 -7.85
C ASN A 90 9.28 8.60 -6.65
N LEU A 91 9.84 7.91 -5.65
CA LEU A 91 10.37 8.47 -4.41
C LEU A 91 11.73 7.86 -4.06
N PRO A 92 12.79 8.06 -4.88
CA PRO A 92 14.10 7.45 -4.64
C PRO A 92 14.75 7.88 -3.32
N SER A 93 14.34 9.04 -2.77
CA SER A 93 14.81 9.60 -1.50
C SER A 93 14.38 8.82 -0.26
N VAL A 94 13.29 8.04 -0.33
CA VAL A 94 12.72 7.36 0.85
C VAL A 94 13.53 6.14 1.29
N GLY A 95 14.43 5.66 0.44
CA GLY A 95 15.34 4.54 0.72
C GLY A 95 14.65 3.18 0.57
N ASP A 96 14.95 2.23 1.47
CA ASP A 96 14.39 0.90 1.36
C ASP A 96 12.90 0.87 1.73
N VAL A 97 12.12 0.22 0.88
CA VAL A 97 10.66 0.09 0.97
C VAL A 97 10.33 -1.38 1.12
N LYS A 98 9.50 -1.72 2.11
CA LYS A 98 8.89 -3.06 2.24
C LYS A 98 7.39 -2.97 2.06
N VAL A 99 6.81 -3.99 1.43
CA VAL A 99 5.38 -4.06 1.15
C VAL A 99 4.89 -5.45 1.53
N TRP A 100 3.78 -5.51 2.25
CA TRP A 100 3.06 -6.74 2.54
C TRP A 100 1.60 -6.58 2.13
N LEU A 101 1.04 -7.67 1.61
CA LEU A 101 -0.38 -7.76 1.27
C LEU A 101 -1.05 -8.81 2.17
N LYS A 102 -1.95 -8.35 3.03
CA LYS A 102 -2.83 -9.17 3.86
C LYS A 102 -4.15 -9.37 3.11
N LEU A 103 -4.37 -10.59 2.66
CA LEU A 103 -5.60 -11.01 2.02
C LEU A 103 -6.51 -11.66 3.05
N CYS A 104 -7.67 -11.06 3.27
CA CYS A 104 -8.60 -11.47 4.31
C CYS A 104 -9.97 -11.79 3.73
N GLU A 105 -10.59 -12.87 4.22
CA GLU A 105 -12.02 -13.13 4.05
C GLU A 105 -12.82 -12.19 4.98
N LEU A 106 -12.79 -10.89 4.67
CA LEU A 106 -13.59 -9.91 5.40
C LEU A 106 -15.05 -10.01 4.98
N GLY A 107 -15.95 -9.90 5.96
CA GLY A 107 -17.32 -9.45 5.70
C GLY A 107 -17.32 -7.97 5.30
N HIS A 108 -18.22 -7.58 4.41
CA HIS A 108 -18.33 -6.21 3.93
C HIS A 108 -19.75 -5.70 4.19
N SER A 109 -19.89 -4.62 4.95
CA SER A 109 -21.12 -3.82 4.94
C SER A 109 -21.03 -2.86 3.76
N TRP A 110 -21.86 -3.06 2.75
CA TRP A 110 -22.09 -2.07 1.70
C TRP A 110 -22.90 -0.90 2.25
#